data_AF-A0AAD9RHF6-F1
#
_entry.id   AF-A0AAD9RHF6-F1
#
_cell.length_a   1.000
_cell.length_b   1.000
_cell.length_c   1.000
_cell.angle_alpha   90.00
_cell.angle_beta   90.00
_cell.angle_gamma   90.00
#
_symmetry.space_group_name_H-M   'P 1'
#
loop_
_entity.id
_entity.type
_entity.pdbx_description
1 polymer ?
#
loop_
_entity_poly.entity_id
_entity_poly.type
_entity_poly.pdbx_seq_one_letter_code
_entity_poly.pdbx_strand_id
1 'polypeptide(L)'
;MLRDVLIHLIISAIGVVLGLVAFFVLFVGYGNHDVGFWSILSSALAAVCFHLHWIKGKESLDRWHTRVTLRNLNVVGFFNAVAGITALIWYLFLTFYQSIPILPISQSAAISAVWSFICGKWGVLLMFYSNKYELLIQEGSTPILNESTA
;
A
#
# COMPACT_ATOMS: atom_id res chain seq x y z
N MET A 1 12.83 7.55 -15.64
CA MET A 1 13.24 6.93 -14.36
C MET A 1 13.13 7.87 -13.17
N LEU A 2 13.96 8.92 -13.04
CA LEU A 2 13.97 9.79 -11.84
C LEU A 2 12.64 10.53 -11.61
N ARG A 3 12.05 11.08 -12.69
CA ARG A 3 10.73 11.73 -12.68
C ARG A 3 9.61 10.77 -12.23
N ASP A 4 9.66 9.53 -12.71
CA ASP A 4 8.67 8.51 -12.34
C ASP A 4 8.78 8.18 -10.86
N VAL A 5 10.00 7.97 -10.34
CA VAL A 5 10.23 7.72 -8.91
C VAL A 5 9.71 8.88 -8.05
N LEU A 6 9.95 10.12 -8.46
CA LEU A 6 9.47 11.31 -7.75
C LEU A 6 7.94 11.36 -7.65
N ILE A 7 7.22 11.06 -8.75
CA ILE A 7 5.76 11.05 -8.77
C ILE A 7 5.21 10.03 -7.77
N HIS A 8 5.72 8.80 -7.80
CA HIS A 8 5.28 7.75 -6.88
C HIS A 8 5.61 8.09 -5.42
N LEU A 9 6.75 8.72 -5.18
CA LEU A 9 7.15 9.19 -3.86
C LEU A 9 6.19 10.24 -3.30
N ILE A 10 5.81 11.24 -4.11
CA ILE A 10 4.83 12.26 -3.74
C ILE A 10 3.46 11.62 -3.46
N ILE A 11 3.01 10.70 -4.32
CA ILE A 11 1.73 10.00 -4.15
C ILE A 11 1.73 9.18 -2.85
N SER A 12 2.83 8.48 -2.53
CA SER A 12 2.96 7.75 -1.27
C SER A 12 3.00 8.68 -0.05
N ALA A 13 3.68 9.82 -0.13
CA ALA A 13 3.70 10.81 0.95
C ALA A 13 2.30 11.38 1.23
N ILE A 14 1.55 11.73 0.19
CA ILE A 14 0.15 12.16 0.31
C ILE A 14 -0.69 11.04 0.95
N GLY A 15 -0.46 9.78 0.56
CA GLY A 15 -1.14 8.62 1.15
C GLY A 15 -0.93 8.50 2.66
N VAL A 16 0.31 8.70 3.14
CA VAL A 16 0.64 8.68 4.57
C VAL A 16 -0.09 9.81 5.30
N VAL A 17 -0.01 11.04 4.79
CA VAL A 17 -0.63 12.21 5.41
C VAL A 17 -2.15 12.06 5.47
N LEU A 18 -2.79 11.68 4.36
CA LEU A 18 -4.24 11.48 4.32
C LEU A 18 -4.70 10.36 5.25
N GLY A 19 -3.96 9.26 5.34
CA GLY A 19 -4.26 8.17 6.26
C GLY A 19 -4.19 8.61 7.73
N LEU A 20 -3.16 9.37 8.11
CA LEU A 20 -3.04 9.92 9.47
C LEU A 20 -4.14 10.93 9.78
N VAL A 21 -4.43 11.85 8.85
CA VAL A 21 -5.51 12.83 9.02
C VAL A 21 -6.84 12.12 9.21
N ALA A 22 -7.13 11.10 8.41
CA ALA A 22 -8.36 10.32 8.52
C ALA A 22 -8.46 9.57 9.85
N PHE A 23 -7.36 9.03 10.37
CA PHE A 23 -7.35 8.43 11.70
C PHE A 23 -7.76 9.45 12.78
N PHE A 24 -7.13 10.63 12.81
CA PHE A 24 -7.48 11.63 13.82
C PHE A 24 -8.89 12.20 13.62
N VAL A 25 -9.30 12.48 12.39
CA VAL A 25 -10.61 13.10 12.14
C VAL A 25 -11.74 12.07 12.29
N LEU A 26 -11.67 10.94 11.58
CA LEU A 26 -12.79 9.99 11.46
C LEU A 26 -12.85 8.99 12.62
N PHE A 27 -11.71 8.57 13.17
CA PHE A 27 -11.71 7.71 14.35
C PHE A 27 -11.73 8.52 15.64
N VAL A 28 -10.78 9.42 15.89
CA VAL A 28 -10.75 10.16 17.16
C VAL A 28 -11.89 11.19 17.23
N GLY A 29 -12.16 11.92 16.15
CA GLY A 29 -13.22 12.93 16.12
C GLY A 29 -14.64 12.36 16.03
N TYR A 30 -14.88 11.39 15.15
CA TYR A 30 -16.21 10.82 14.92
C TYR A 30 -16.45 9.44 15.54
N GLY A 31 -15.44 8.79 16.12
CA GLY A 31 -15.61 7.49 16.78
C GLY A 31 -15.77 6.29 15.84
N ASN A 32 -15.44 6.40 14.55
CA ASN A 32 -15.53 5.27 13.62
C ASN A 32 -14.28 4.38 13.71
N HIS A 33 -14.41 3.24 14.39
CA HIS A 33 -13.30 2.34 14.72
C HIS A 33 -12.78 1.58 13.50
N ASP A 34 -13.69 1.14 12.62
CA ASP A 34 -13.33 0.47 11.37
C ASP A 34 -12.44 1.37 10.51
N VAL A 35 -12.87 2.62 10.31
CA VAL A 35 -12.08 3.61 9.57
C VAL A 35 -10.74 3.87 10.23
N GLY A 36 -10.69 3.92 11.57
CA GLY A 36 -9.45 4.06 12.32
C GLY A 36 -8.44 2.96 12.00
N PHE A 37 -8.89 1.70 12.03
CA PHE A 37 -8.06 0.55 11.68
C PHE A 37 -7.56 0.63 10.23
N TRP A 38 -8.46 0.80 9.27
CA TRP A 38 -8.10 0.81 7.84
C TRP A 38 -7.22 2.01 7.45
N SER A 39 -7.43 3.18 8.05
CA SER A 39 -6.66 4.39 7.77
C SER A 39 -5.22 4.31 8.29
N ILE A 40 -4.99 3.80 9.50
CA ILE A 40 -3.63 3.55 10.01
C ILE A 40 -2.93 2.48 9.18
N LEU A 41 -3.61 1.36 8.92
CA LEU A 41 -3.00 0.26 8.16
C LEU A 41 -2.63 0.72 6.74
N SER A 42 -3.51 1.48 6.10
CA SER A 42 -3.24 2.14 4.81
C SER A 42 -2.04 3.10 4.90
N SER A 43 -1.96 3.92 5.95
CA SER A 43 -0.84 4.86 6.14
C SER A 43 0.49 4.13 6.31
N ALA A 44 0.51 3.03 7.09
CA ALA A 44 1.69 2.21 7.26
C ALA A 44 2.17 1.60 5.93
N LEU A 45 1.25 1.04 5.13
CA LEU A 45 1.60 0.52 3.81
C LEU A 45 2.10 1.61 2.85
N ALA A 46 1.48 2.79 2.88
CA ALA A 46 1.91 3.94 2.08
C ALA A 46 3.32 4.39 2.50
N ALA A 47 3.67 4.33 3.78
CA ALA A 47 5.00 4.64 4.29
C ALA A 47 6.05 3.61 3.84
N VAL A 48 5.71 2.32 3.83
CA VAL A 48 6.59 1.28 3.27
C VAL A 48 6.79 1.49 1.77
N CYS A 49 5.72 1.78 1.02
CA CYS A 49 5.83 2.15 -0.38
C CYS A 49 6.73 3.39 -0.58
N PHE A 50 6.55 4.43 0.24
CA PHE A 50 7.38 5.63 0.21
C PHE A 50 8.86 5.28 0.41
N HIS A 51 9.17 4.45 1.42
CA HIS A 51 10.52 4.00 1.71
C HIS A 51 11.16 3.25 0.55
N LEU A 52 10.41 2.32 -0.08
CA LEU A 52 10.87 1.59 -1.26
C LEU A 52 11.19 2.52 -2.45
N HIS A 53 10.32 3.50 -2.72
CA HIS A 53 10.57 4.49 -3.79
C HIS A 53 11.76 5.40 -3.47
N TRP A 54 11.92 5.80 -2.21
CA TRP A 54 13.05 6.61 -1.77
C TRP A 54 14.38 5.89 -1.94
N ILE A 55 14.48 4.63 -1.50
CA ILE A 55 15.69 3.81 -1.67
C ILE A 55 16.01 3.63 -3.14
N LYS A 56 14.99 3.35 -3.97
CA LYS A 56 15.18 3.25 -5.42
C LYS A 56 15.72 4.55 -6.02
N GLY A 57 15.22 5.70 -5.59
CA GLY A 57 15.68 7.02 -6.06
C GLY A 57 17.14 7.33 -5.69
N LYS A 58 17.68 6.68 -4.66
CA LYS A 58 19.09 6.78 -4.25
C LYS A 58 19.99 5.71 -4.90
N GLU A 59 19.46 4.89 -5.80
CA GLU A 59 20.17 3.78 -6.44
C GLU A 59 20.84 2.80 -5.46
N SER A 60 20.36 2.77 -4.20
CA SER A 60 20.94 1.96 -3.12
C SER A 60 20.10 0.73 -2.79
N LEU A 61 19.35 0.22 -3.77
CA LEU A 61 18.38 -0.85 -3.57
C LEU A 61 19.05 -2.14 -3.10
N ASP A 62 20.14 -2.57 -3.75
CA ASP A 62 20.92 -3.77 -3.39
C ASP A 62 21.59 -3.68 -2.02
N ARG A 63 21.85 -2.46 -1.54
CA ARG A 63 22.49 -2.24 -0.23
C ARG A 63 21.50 -2.36 0.93
N TRP A 64 20.25 -1.96 0.72
CA TRP A 64 19.23 -1.90 1.77
C TRP A 64 18.29 -3.11 1.76
N HIS A 65 18.06 -3.71 0.60
CA HIS A 65 17.12 -4.81 0.44
C HIS A 65 17.75 -6.02 -0.21
N THR A 66 17.49 -7.19 0.37
CA THR A 66 17.74 -8.49 -0.25
C THR A 66 16.47 -9.00 -0.91
N ARG A 67 16.61 -9.97 -1.82
CA ARG A 67 15.45 -10.65 -2.46
C ARG A 67 14.44 -11.19 -1.44
N VAL A 68 14.94 -11.74 -0.33
CA VAL A 68 14.09 -12.26 0.75
C VAL A 68 13.23 -11.15 1.37
N THR A 69 13.82 -9.98 1.64
CA THR A 69 13.06 -8.85 2.21
C THR A 69 11.99 -8.34 1.26
N LEU A 70 12.29 -8.22 -0.04
CA LEU A 70 11.33 -7.79 -1.06
C LEU A 70 10.22 -8.82 -1.25
N ARG A 71 10.55 -10.12 -1.21
CA ARG A 71 9.55 -11.18 -1.28
C ARG A 71 8.62 -11.19 -0.07
N ASN A 72 9.14 -10.93 1.14
CA ASN A 72 8.31 -10.79 2.33
C ASN A 72 7.36 -9.57 2.21
N LEU A 73 7.85 -8.43 1.72
CA LEU A 73 7.02 -7.24 1.48
C LEU A 73 5.95 -7.50 0.41
N ASN A 74 6.27 -8.27 -0.62
CA ASN A 74 5.32 -8.71 -1.64
C ASN A 74 4.17 -9.52 -1.00
N VAL A 75 4.49 -10.52 -0.18
CA VAL A 75 3.50 -11.34 0.54
C VAL A 75 2.63 -10.50 1.47
N VAL A 76 3.23 -9.55 2.21
CA VAL A 76 2.48 -8.60 3.06
C VAL A 76 1.51 -7.75 2.21
N GLY A 77 1.99 -7.25 1.06
CA GLY A 77 1.16 -6.51 0.12
C GLY A 77 -0.01 -7.34 -0.41
N PHE A 78 0.23 -8.61 -0.76
CA PHE A 78 -0.79 -9.54 -1.22
C PHE A 78 -1.88 -9.79 -0.16
N PHE A 79 -1.50 -10.16 1.06
CA PHE A 79 -2.48 -10.41 2.12
C PHE A 79 -3.32 -9.17 2.41
N ASN A 80 -2.71 -7.98 2.41
CA ASN A 80 -3.43 -6.75 2.68
C ASN A 80 -4.32 -6.32 1.50
N ALA A 81 -3.91 -6.60 0.26
CA ALA A 81 -4.75 -6.40 -0.92
C ALA A 81 -6.01 -7.26 -0.85
N VAL A 82 -5.86 -8.55 -0.54
CA VAL A 82 -6.99 -9.47 -0.36
C VAL A 82 -7.89 -9.01 0.78
N ALA A 83 -7.33 -8.73 1.96
CA ALA A 83 -8.08 -8.27 3.12
C ALA A 83 -8.86 -6.97 2.84
N GLY A 84 -8.22 -5.98 2.21
CA GLY A 84 -8.84 -4.70 1.88
C GLY A 84 -9.97 -4.83 0.85
N ILE A 85 -9.80 -5.66 -0.18
CA ILE A 85 -10.84 -5.91 -1.20
C ILE A 85 -12.00 -6.71 -0.60
N THR A 86 -11.73 -7.74 0.20
CA THR A 86 -12.77 -8.50 0.90
C THR A 86 -13.57 -7.60 1.84
N ALA A 87 -12.89 -6.76 2.62
CA ALA A 87 -13.53 -5.79 3.51
C ALA A 87 -14.34 -4.74 2.74
N LEU A 88 -13.85 -4.26 1.59
CA LEU A 88 -14.62 -3.38 0.71
C LEU A 88 -15.95 -4.03 0.31
N ILE A 89 -15.92 -5.27 -0.19
CA ILE A 89 -17.12 -5.99 -0.61
C ILE A 89 -18.08 -6.13 0.58
N TRP A 90 -17.57 -6.48 1.76
CA TRP A 90 -18.35 -6.61 2.98
C TRP A 90 -19.02 -5.30 3.40
N TYR A 91 -18.28 -4.20 3.48
CA TYR A 91 -18.85 -2.91 3.89
C TYR A 91 -19.81 -2.32 2.85
N LEU A 92 -19.58 -2.56 1.55
CA LEU A 92 -20.54 -2.21 0.51
C LEU A 92 -21.82 -3.04 0.65
N PHE A 93 -21.70 -4.35 0.91
CA PHE A 93 -22.86 -5.19 1.19
C PHE A 93 -23.65 -4.64 2.39
N LEU A 94 -23.01 -4.32 3.51
CA LEU A 94 -23.67 -3.70 4.66
C LEU A 94 -24.36 -2.37 4.29
N THR A 95 -23.68 -1.52 3.54
CA THR A 95 -24.21 -0.21 3.11
C THR A 95 -25.49 -0.36 2.28
N PHE A 96 -25.49 -1.23 1.26
CA PHE A 96 -26.62 -1.37 0.35
C PHE A 96 -27.71 -2.31 0.88
N TYR A 97 -27.34 -3.46 1.41
CA TYR A 97 -28.29 -4.47 1.86
C TYR A 97 -28.99 -4.07 3.16
N GLN A 98 -28.24 -3.58 4.14
CA GLN A 98 -28.82 -3.10 5.41
C GLN A 98 -29.22 -1.62 5.35
N SER A 99 -29.01 -0.95 4.20
CA SER A 99 -29.35 0.46 4.00
C SER A 99 -28.76 1.38 5.07
N ILE A 100 -27.53 1.08 5.52
CA ILE A 100 -26.85 1.89 6.54
C ILE A 100 -26.59 3.27 5.95
N PRO A 101 -27.14 4.34 6.54
CA PRO A 101 -26.96 5.69 6.03
C PRO A 101 -25.51 6.14 6.21
N ILE A 102 -25.07 7.07 5.34
CA ILE A 102 -23.72 7.63 5.42
C ILE A 102 -23.52 8.44 6.71
N LEU A 103 -24.58 9.06 7.21
CA LEU A 103 -24.62 9.79 8.47
C LEU A 103 -25.44 9.02 9.51
N PRO A 104 -24.99 8.95 10.77
CA PRO A 104 -23.78 9.58 11.32
C PRO A 104 -22.47 8.87 10.92
N ILE A 105 -21.38 9.63 10.78
CA ILE A 105 -20.05 9.13 10.34
C ILE A 105 -19.54 7.98 11.23
N SER A 106 -19.87 8.00 12.52
CA SER A 106 -19.47 7.00 13.52
C SER A 106 -19.86 5.57 13.14
N GLN A 107 -20.97 5.38 12.43
CA GLN A 107 -21.54 4.08 12.05
C GLN A 107 -21.52 3.83 10.54
N SER A 108 -20.88 4.72 9.79
CA SER A 108 -20.94 4.73 8.33
C SER A 108 -20.09 3.62 7.73
N ALA A 109 -20.74 2.51 7.36
CA ALA A 109 -20.09 1.42 6.63
C ALA A 109 -19.56 1.88 5.26
N ALA A 110 -20.21 2.85 4.62
CA ALA A 110 -19.77 3.40 3.34
C ALA A 110 -18.38 4.06 3.45
N ILE A 111 -18.11 4.79 4.55
CA ILE A 111 -16.80 5.41 4.78
C ILE A 111 -15.76 4.33 5.08
N SER A 112 -16.11 3.30 5.86
CA SER A 112 -15.25 2.13 6.09
C SER A 112 -14.87 1.41 4.79
N ALA A 113 -15.82 1.27 3.86
CA ALA A 113 -15.61 0.68 2.54
C ALA A 113 -14.56 1.46 1.72
N VAL A 114 -14.63 2.80 1.74
CA VAL A 114 -13.63 3.65 1.05
C VAL A 114 -12.25 3.43 1.64
N TRP A 115 -12.11 3.40 2.96
CA TRP A 115 -10.81 3.23 3.61
C TRP A 115 -10.24 1.83 3.47
N SER A 116 -11.07 0.79 3.50
CA SER A 116 -10.62 -0.58 3.21
C SER A 116 -10.16 -0.73 1.76
N PHE A 117 -10.82 -0.07 0.81
CA PHE A 117 -10.37 -0.01 -0.59
C PHE A 117 -9.03 0.72 -0.74
N ILE A 118 -8.87 1.89 -0.11
CA ILE A 118 -7.60 2.63 -0.14
C ILE A 118 -6.47 1.76 0.45
N CYS A 119 -6.73 1.07 1.56
CA CYS A 119 -5.79 0.13 2.16
C CYS A 119 -5.44 -1.01 1.18
N GLY A 120 -6.45 -1.62 0.56
CA GLY A 120 -6.27 -2.68 -0.44
C GLY A 120 -5.44 -2.20 -1.65
N LYS A 121 -5.69 -0.99 -2.15
CA LYS A 121 -4.91 -0.35 -3.22
C LYS A 121 -3.43 -0.24 -2.83
N TRP A 122 -3.12 0.21 -1.61
CA TRP A 122 -1.74 0.26 -1.14
C TRP A 122 -1.11 -1.13 -1.01
N GLY A 123 -1.89 -2.14 -0.63
CA GLY A 123 -1.45 -3.54 -0.65
C GLY A 123 -1.05 -4.00 -2.06
N VAL A 124 -1.89 -3.73 -3.07
CA VAL A 124 -1.59 -4.05 -4.48
C VAL A 124 -0.34 -3.32 -4.96
N LEU A 125 -0.20 -2.03 -4.66
CA LEU A 125 0.98 -1.26 -5.05
C LEU A 125 2.25 -1.81 -4.37
N LEU A 126 2.18 -2.12 -3.08
CA LEU A 126 3.32 -2.72 -2.37
C LEU A 126 3.73 -4.06 -2.99
N MET A 127 2.74 -4.92 -3.30
CA MET A 127 2.96 -6.19 -3.98
C MET A 127 3.67 -5.99 -5.32
N PHE A 128 3.15 -5.09 -6.16
CA PHE A 128 3.67 -4.78 -7.48
C PHE A 128 5.11 -4.23 -7.43
N TYR A 129 5.38 -3.22 -6.62
CA TYR A 129 6.72 -2.61 -6.56
C TYR A 129 7.74 -3.53 -5.90
N SER A 130 7.35 -4.30 -4.89
CA SER A 130 8.26 -5.26 -4.25
C SER A 130 8.70 -6.34 -5.25
N ASN A 131 7.75 -6.88 -6.04
CA ASN A 131 8.08 -7.84 -7.10
C ASN A 131 8.95 -7.21 -8.20
N LYS A 132 8.57 -6.01 -8.68
CA LYS A 132 9.33 -5.29 -9.70
C LYS A 132 10.78 -5.04 -9.26
N TYR A 133 10.98 -4.69 -7.98
CA TYR A 133 12.30 -4.39 -7.45
C TYR A 133 13.11 -5.67 -7.21
N GLU A 134 12.45 -6.78 -6.84
CA GLU A 134 13.08 -8.09 -6.75
C GLU A 134 13.64 -8.54 -8.12
N LEU A 135 12.87 -8.34 -9.20
CA LEU A 135 13.31 -8.66 -10.56
C LEU A 135 14.49 -7.79 -11.02
N LEU A 136 14.49 -6.49 -10.70
CA LEU A 136 15.60 -5.59 -11.03
C LEU A 136 16.91 -6.01 -10.35
N ILE A 137 16.85 -6.41 -9.07
CA ILE A 137 18.01 -6.96 -8.35
C ILE A 137 18.48 -8.26 -9.00
N GLN A 138 17.56 -9.11 -9.44
CA GLN A 138 17.88 -10.37 -10.11
C GLN A 138 18.61 -10.15 -11.44
N GLU A 139 18.12 -9.24 -12.30
CA GLU A 139 18.73 -8.90 -13.58
C GLU A 139 20.14 -8.28 -13.40
N GLY A 140 20.30 -7.37 -12.43
CA GLY A 140 21.60 -6.78 -12.11
C GLY A 140 22.61 -7.78 -11.50
N SER A 141 22.12 -8.87 -10.90
CA SER A 141 22.97 -9.91 -10.30
C SER A 141 23.40 -11.00 -11.29
N THR A 142 22.71 -11.16 -12.43
CA THR A 142 23.10 -12.14 -13.45
C THR A 142 24.34 -11.63 -14.20
N PRO A 143 25.50 -12.29 -14.09
CA PRO A 143 26.68 -11.88 -14.84
C PRO A 143 26.39 -12.01 -16.34
N ILE A 144 26.77 -10.99 -17.11
CA ILE A 144 26.79 -11.01 -18.57
C ILE A 144 27.91 -11.99 -18.98
N LEU A 145 27.65 -13.28 -18.91
CA LEU A 145 28.55 -14.32 -19.39
C LEU A 145 27.77 -15.24 -20.31
N ASN A 146 27.78 -14.89 -21.60
CA ASN A 146 27.80 -15.82 -22.73
C ASN A 146 28.12 -15.12 -24.07
N GLU A 147 29.13 -14.25 -24.12
CA GLU A 147 29.71 -13.78 -25.41
C GLU A 147 31.24 -13.93 -25.50
N SER A 148 31.89 -14.76 -24.67
CA SER A 148 33.35 -14.92 -24.74
C SER A 148 33.86 -16.36 -24.89
N THR A 149 33.03 -17.33 -25.25
CA THR A 149 33.51 -18.67 -25.67
C THR A 149 32.52 -19.36 -26.60
N ALA A 150 32.67 -19.15 -27.91
CA ALA A 150 32.44 -20.13 -28.98
C ALA A 150 33.04 -19.60 -30.28
#